data_AF-A0A0P7B425-F1
#
_entry.id   AF-A0A0P7B425-F1
#
_cell.length_a   1.000
_cell.length_b   1.000
_cell.length_c   1.000
_cell.angle_alpha   90.00
_cell.angle_beta   90.00
_cell.angle_gamma   90.00
#
_symmetry.space_group_name_H-M   'P 1'
#
loop_
_entity.id
_entity.type
_entity.pdbx_description
1 polymer ?
#
loop_
_entity_poly.entity_id
_entity_poly.type
_entity_poly.pdbx_seq_one_letter_code
_entity_poly.pdbx_strand_id
1 'polypeptide(L)'
;MAAQISSPSELPGSQPTTPKPKPDALKPKYDELASSLDFEEFSFIGADESLEMINVSNENRQLLKEYLRRYLGVCRVDYRLPFVVLSCEELDAPSDAQRPMVIAGLIAIWRTLGHPGHLGIPDEQAWGPSVRIDRELLDLVKVGECIPQQVTLYLADHVFPTSNAITLLWDTLIIELPDMSEDEFVTALGTLPAGIEGLPYSLAYRNGSLI
;
A
#
# COMPACT_ATOMS: atom_id res chain seq x y z
N MET A 1 -13.57 27.95 -68.19
CA MET A 1 -12.17 28.42 -68.15
C MET A 1 -11.78 28.48 -66.68
N ALA A 2 -11.13 27.43 -66.16
CA ALA A 2 -9.68 27.33 -65.87
C ALA A 2 -9.25 28.35 -64.78
N ALA A 3 -8.55 28.00 -63.69
CA ALA A 3 -7.68 26.86 -63.40
C ALA A 3 -7.55 26.59 -61.88
N GLN A 4 -7.10 25.37 -61.56
CA GLN A 4 -6.60 24.92 -60.25
C GLN A 4 -5.32 25.66 -59.85
N ILE A 5 -5.11 25.84 -58.54
CA ILE A 5 -3.77 25.81 -57.92
C ILE A 5 -3.89 25.05 -56.59
N SER A 6 -3.30 23.86 -56.56
CA SER A 6 -3.04 23.07 -55.35
C SER A 6 -1.91 23.71 -54.55
N SER A 7 -1.99 23.64 -53.21
CA SER A 7 -0.83 23.78 -52.33
C SER A 7 -0.76 22.56 -51.39
N PRO A 8 0.43 21.96 -51.22
CA PRO A 8 0.59 20.74 -50.43
C PRO A 8 0.62 21.07 -48.94
N SER A 9 -0.21 20.38 -48.16
CA SER A 9 -0.13 20.43 -46.69
C SER A 9 0.99 19.51 -46.25
N GLU A 10 2.06 20.09 -45.72
CA GLU A 10 3.20 19.40 -45.13
C GLU A 10 2.75 18.53 -43.93
N LEU A 11 3.24 17.30 -43.90
CA LEU A 11 3.12 16.39 -42.77
C LEU A 11 3.92 16.95 -41.57
N PRO A 12 3.36 17.02 -40.35
CA PRO A 12 4.13 17.44 -39.20
C PRO A 12 5.18 16.37 -38.85
N GLY A 13 6.40 16.85 -38.68
CA GLY A 13 7.59 16.05 -38.46
C GLY A 13 7.50 15.13 -37.24
N SER A 14 8.08 13.94 -37.43
CA SER A 14 8.36 12.95 -36.40
C SER A 14 9.10 13.61 -35.23
N GLN A 15 8.46 13.63 -34.06
CA GLN A 15 9.17 13.92 -32.82
C GLN A 15 10.28 12.88 -32.59
N PRO A 16 11.45 13.27 -32.04
CA PRO A 16 12.44 12.30 -31.61
C PRO A 16 11.84 11.48 -30.47
N THR A 17 11.56 10.21 -30.73
CA THR A 17 11.23 9.26 -29.67
C THR A 17 12.49 9.07 -28.83
N THR A 18 12.52 9.67 -27.64
CA THR A 18 13.50 9.33 -26.62
C THR A 18 13.48 7.81 -26.43
N PRO A 19 14.64 7.13 -26.44
CA PRO A 19 14.69 5.69 -26.26
C PRO A 19 14.00 5.33 -24.94
N LYS A 20 13.02 4.43 -24.99
CA LYS A 20 12.45 3.87 -23.77
C LYS A 20 13.59 3.23 -22.97
N PRO A 21 13.77 3.58 -21.69
CA PRO A 21 14.80 2.99 -20.86
C PRO A 21 14.60 1.47 -20.82
N LYS A 22 15.69 0.69 -20.88
CA LYS A 22 15.64 -0.78 -20.93
C LYS A 22 15.68 -1.34 -19.51
N PRO A 23 14.81 -2.30 -19.15
CA PRO A 23 14.80 -2.92 -17.81
C PRO A 23 16.10 -3.66 -17.47
N ASP A 24 16.89 -4.07 -18.46
CA ASP A 24 18.22 -4.69 -18.28
C ASP A 24 19.27 -3.73 -17.68
N ALA A 25 18.92 -2.45 -17.48
CA ALA A 25 19.78 -1.47 -16.83
C ALA A 25 19.85 -1.63 -15.30
N LEU A 26 18.91 -2.37 -14.69
CA LEU A 26 18.91 -2.65 -13.26
C LEU A 26 19.77 -3.86 -12.93
N LYS A 27 20.51 -3.79 -11.82
CA LYS A 27 21.30 -4.90 -11.29
C LYS A 27 20.65 -5.44 -10.01
N PRO A 28 19.70 -6.38 -10.13
CA PRO A 28 19.06 -6.97 -8.97
C PRO A 28 20.06 -7.79 -8.16
N LYS A 29 19.98 -7.66 -6.83
CA LYS A 29 20.64 -8.53 -5.86
C LYS A 29 19.55 -9.20 -5.04
N TYR A 30 19.52 -10.53 -5.09
CA TYR A 30 18.59 -11.32 -4.29
C TYR A 30 19.30 -11.84 -3.06
N ASP A 31 18.77 -11.52 -1.88
CA ASP A 31 19.18 -12.15 -0.62
C ASP A 31 18.16 -13.24 -0.27
N GLU A 32 18.56 -14.50 -0.44
CA GLU A 32 17.71 -15.66 -0.14
C GLU A 32 17.36 -15.78 1.35
N LEU A 33 18.21 -15.27 2.26
CA LEU A 33 17.95 -15.33 3.70
C LEU A 33 16.96 -14.26 4.15
N ALA A 34 17.03 -13.07 3.54
CA ALA A 34 16.14 -11.96 3.85
C ALA A 34 14.87 -11.93 2.99
N SER A 35 14.76 -12.78 1.98
CA SER A 35 13.76 -12.69 0.91
C SER A 35 13.68 -11.25 0.36
N SER A 36 14.84 -10.64 0.10
CA SER A 36 14.93 -9.26 -0.38
C SER A 36 15.37 -9.18 -1.83
N LEU A 37 14.78 -8.25 -2.57
CA LEU A 37 15.16 -7.87 -3.92
C LEU A 37 15.67 -6.43 -3.91
N ASP A 38 16.98 -6.28 -3.88
CA ASP A 38 17.66 -5.00 -3.82
C ASP A 38 18.31 -4.62 -5.16
N PHE A 39 18.68 -3.36 -5.31
CA PHE A 39 19.27 -2.80 -6.52
C PHE A 39 20.50 -1.99 -6.18
N GLU A 40 21.58 -2.14 -6.96
CA GLU A 40 22.79 -1.33 -6.75
C GLU A 40 22.55 0.16 -7.03
N GLU A 41 21.58 0.45 -7.89
CA GLU A 41 21.36 1.78 -8.42
C GLU A 41 20.55 2.70 -7.50
N PHE A 42 19.70 2.15 -6.63
CA PHE A 42 18.82 2.94 -5.76
C PHE A 42 18.23 2.15 -4.60
N SER A 43 17.76 2.88 -3.59
CA SER A 43 16.94 2.40 -2.48
C SER A 43 15.92 3.47 -2.11
N PHE A 44 14.74 3.07 -1.61
CA PHE A 44 13.80 4.02 -1.01
C PHE A 44 14.24 4.49 0.37
N ILE A 45 15.12 3.73 1.04
CA ILE A 45 15.78 4.14 2.28
C ILE A 45 17.01 4.98 1.90
N GLY A 46 16.99 6.25 2.30
CA GLY A 46 18.07 7.21 2.08
C GLY A 46 19.32 6.90 2.91
N ALA A 47 20.42 7.57 2.60
CA ALA A 47 21.68 7.42 3.36
C ALA A 47 21.57 7.92 4.82
N ASP A 48 20.57 8.74 5.10
CA ASP A 48 20.19 9.25 6.42
C ASP A 48 19.08 8.40 7.08
N GLU A 49 18.82 7.20 6.54
CA GLU A 49 17.77 6.27 6.99
C GLU A 49 16.33 6.81 6.79
N SER A 50 16.17 7.95 6.12
CA SER A 50 14.85 8.47 5.75
C SER A 50 14.16 7.56 4.75
N LEU A 51 12.85 7.35 4.91
CA LEU A 51 12.04 6.58 3.97
C LEU A 51 11.16 7.53 3.16
N GLU A 52 11.64 7.92 1.98
CA GLU A 52 10.97 8.91 1.15
C GLU A 52 10.91 8.52 -0.32
N MET A 53 9.82 8.93 -1.00
CA MET A 53 9.67 8.67 -2.44
C MET A 53 10.72 9.42 -3.27
N ILE A 54 11.23 10.55 -2.79
CA ILE A 54 12.22 11.37 -3.51
C ILE A 54 13.60 10.70 -3.58
N ASN A 55 13.87 9.72 -2.71
CA ASN A 55 15.14 8.96 -2.70
C ASN A 55 15.35 8.15 -3.98
N VAL A 56 14.27 7.87 -4.73
CA VAL A 56 14.34 7.18 -6.02
C VAL A 56 13.85 8.11 -7.13
N SER A 57 14.56 8.18 -8.26
CA SER A 57 14.14 8.98 -9.42
C SER A 57 12.88 8.41 -10.10
N ASN A 58 12.20 9.24 -10.90
CA ASN A 58 11.07 8.77 -11.71
C ASN A 58 11.51 7.67 -12.70
N GLU A 59 12.68 7.82 -13.28
CA GLU A 59 13.28 6.89 -14.22
C GLU A 59 13.54 5.53 -13.57
N ASN A 60 14.15 5.52 -12.38
CA ASN A 60 14.42 4.28 -11.63
C ASN A 60 13.12 3.60 -11.19
N ARG A 61 12.10 4.36 -10.77
CA ARG A 61 10.77 3.80 -10.50
C ARG A 61 10.15 3.15 -11.73
N GLN A 62 10.29 3.77 -12.90
CA GLN A 62 9.75 3.22 -14.14
C GLN A 62 10.48 1.93 -14.53
N LEU A 63 11.81 1.91 -14.42
CA LEU A 63 12.64 0.72 -14.63
C LEU A 63 12.26 -0.40 -13.66
N LEU A 64 12.03 -0.09 -12.38
CA LEU A 64 11.60 -1.05 -11.38
C LEU A 64 10.25 -1.67 -11.76
N LYS A 65 9.26 -0.85 -12.14
CA LYS A 65 7.95 -1.35 -12.60
C LYS A 65 8.08 -2.30 -13.79
N GLU A 66 8.94 -1.96 -14.75
CA GLU A 66 9.17 -2.80 -15.92
C GLU A 66 9.87 -4.11 -15.57
N TYR A 67 10.84 -4.07 -14.66
CA TYR A 67 11.50 -5.26 -14.12
C TYR A 67 10.48 -6.17 -13.42
N LEU A 68 9.70 -5.64 -12.47
CA LEU A 68 8.70 -6.41 -11.70
C LEU A 68 7.65 -7.04 -12.62
N ARG A 69 7.20 -6.31 -13.65
CA ARG A 69 6.28 -6.85 -14.65
C ARG A 69 6.90 -7.99 -15.45
N ARG A 70 8.13 -7.81 -15.90
CA ARG A 70 8.78 -8.77 -16.81
C ARG A 70 9.20 -10.06 -16.11
N TYR A 71 9.68 -9.96 -14.88
CA TYR A 71 10.30 -11.09 -14.18
C TYR A 71 9.41 -11.69 -13.09
N LEU A 72 8.43 -10.95 -12.58
CA LEU A 72 7.58 -11.37 -11.45
C LEU A 72 6.08 -11.29 -11.76
N GLY A 73 5.70 -11.11 -13.04
CA GLY A 73 4.30 -11.11 -13.45
C GLY A 73 3.45 -9.97 -12.88
N VAL A 74 4.09 -8.92 -12.34
CA VAL A 74 3.37 -7.82 -11.68
C VAL A 74 2.71 -6.92 -12.73
N CYS A 75 1.38 -6.87 -12.74
CA CYS A 75 0.63 -6.02 -13.67
C CYS A 75 0.50 -4.57 -13.15
N ARG A 76 0.43 -4.38 -11.82
CA ARG A 76 0.29 -3.06 -11.18
C ARG A 76 1.17 -2.92 -9.95
N VAL A 77 1.85 -1.77 -9.85
CA VAL A 77 2.70 -1.38 -8.72
C VAL A 77 2.17 -0.07 -8.14
N ASP A 78 1.73 -0.09 -6.89
CA ASP A 78 1.33 1.11 -6.14
C ASP A 78 2.35 1.34 -5.00
N TYR A 79 2.96 2.52 -4.97
CA TYR A 79 3.87 2.89 -3.88
C TYR A 79 3.10 3.50 -2.73
N ARG A 80 3.33 2.93 -1.55
CA ARG A 80 2.57 3.21 -0.36
C ARG A 80 3.51 3.07 0.84
N LEU A 81 4.44 4.01 1.03
CA LEU A 81 5.50 3.89 2.05
C LEU A 81 4.93 3.57 3.45
N PRO A 82 5.48 2.58 4.18
CA PRO A 82 6.73 1.84 3.92
C PRO A 82 6.59 0.64 2.95
N PHE A 83 5.42 0.49 2.33
CA PHE A 83 5.06 -0.63 1.48
C PHE A 83 5.18 -0.35 -0.02
N VAL A 84 5.32 -1.43 -0.78
CA VAL A 84 5.07 -1.49 -2.21
C VAL A 84 4.01 -2.55 -2.48
N VAL A 85 2.87 -2.15 -3.04
CA VAL A 85 1.77 -3.06 -3.33
C VAL A 85 1.87 -3.55 -4.77
N LEU A 86 2.01 -4.86 -4.92
CA LEU A 86 2.25 -5.57 -6.16
C LEU A 86 1.00 -6.38 -6.50
N SER A 87 0.39 -6.08 -7.63
CA SER A 87 -0.77 -6.82 -8.12
C SER A 87 -0.35 -7.73 -9.25
N CYS A 88 -0.74 -9.00 -9.18
CA CYS A 88 -0.56 -9.98 -10.24
C CYS A 88 -1.93 -10.49 -10.71
N GLU A 89 -2.03 -10.93 -11.95
CA GLU A 89 -3.16 -11.79 -12.35
C GLU A 89 -2.98 -13.17 -11.71
N GLU A 90 -4.06 -13.86 -11.37
CA GLU A 90 -4.01 -15.11 -10.58
C GLU A 90 -3.10 -16.18 -11.22
N LEU A 91 -3.14 -16.28 -12.55
CA LEU A 91 -2.34 -17.24 -13.32
C LEU A 91 -0.86 -16.86 -13.42
N ASP A 92 -0.54 -15.57 -13.26
CA ASP A 92 0.80 -15.01 -13.44
C ASP A 92 1.49 -14.68 -12.12
N ALA A 93 0.81 -14.91 -10.99
CA ALA A 93 1.35 -14.64 -9.67
C ALA A 93 2.48 -15.65 -9.35
N PRO A 94 3.68 -15.18 -8.95
CA PRO A 94 4.72 -16.09 -8.47
C PRO A 94 4.22 -16.85 -7.24
N SER A 95 4.76 -18.05 -7.01
CA SER A 95 4.47 -18.81 -5.78
C SER A 95 4.97 -18.05 -4.55
N ASP A 96 4.39 -18.32 -3.37
CA ASP A 96 4.75 -17.59 -2.14
C ASP A 96 6.25 -17.64 -1.83
N ALA A 97 6.91 -18.77 -2.11
CA ALA A 97 8.36 -18.93 -1.92
C ALA A 97 9.22 -18.07 -2.85
N GLN A 98 8.66 -17.57 -3.95
CA GLN A 98 9.34 -16.76 -4.97
C GLN A 98 9.04 -15.27 -4.81
N ARG A 99 8.22 -14.89 -3.83
CA ARG A 99 7.81 -13.51 -3.57
C ARG A 99 8.81 -12.85 -2.63
N PRO A 100 9.69 -11.95 -3.11
CA PRO A 100 10.47 -11.13 -2.21
C PRO A 100 9.55 -10.37 -1.26
N MET A 101 9.89 -10.41 0.04
CA MET A 101 9.22 -9.69 1.13
C MET A 101 9.67 -8.24 1.21
N VAL A 102 10.86 -7.92 0.72
CA VAL A 102 11.38 -6.55 0.66
C VAL A 102 11.85 -6.26 -0.76
N ILE A 103 11.48 -5.10 -1.32
CA ILE A 103 11.91 -4.66 -2.65
C ILE A 103 12.42 -3.24 -2.57
N ALA A 104 13.71 -3.04 -2.86
CA ALA A 104 14.39 -1.74 -2.81
C ALA A 104 14.19 -0.99 -1.48
N GLY A 105 14.19 -1.72 -0.36
CA GLY A 105 13.94 -1.19 0.98
C GLY A 105 12.47 -0.98 1.37
N LEU A 106 11.51 -1.36 0.51
CA LEU A 106 10.07 -1.32 0.85
C LEU A 106 9.54 -2.71 1.18
N ILE A 107 8.60 -2.79 2.12
CA ILE A 107 7.90 -4.05 2.43
C ILE A 107 6.94 -4.38 1.28
N ALA A 108 7.12 -5.53 0.65
CA ALA A 108 6.32 -5.95 -0.49
C ALA A 108 5.03 -6.61 -0.05
N ILE A 109 3.92 -6.09 -0.57
CA ILE A 109 2.57 -6.63 -0.36
C ILE A 109 2.08 -7.18 -1.68
N TRP A 110 1.85 -8.49 -1.73
CA TRP A 110 1.43 -9.19 -2.95
C TRP A 110 -0.09 -9.40 -2.94
N ARG A 111 -0.75 -9.08 -4.05
CA ARG A 111 -2.21 -9.27 -4.22
C ARG A 111 -2.58 -9.81 -5.58
N THR A 112 -3.72 -10.48 -5.64
CA THR A 112 -4.34 -10.93 -6.89
C THR A 112 -5.29 -9.85 -7.42
N LEU A 113 -5.18 -9.51 -8.71
CA LEU A 113 -6.07 -8.56 -9.36
C LEU A 113 -7.51 -9.06 -9.32
N GLY A 114 -8.47 -8.17 -9.04
CA GLY A 114 -9.89 -8.52 -8.98
C GLY A 114 -10.35 -9.13 -7.65
N HIS A 115 -9.42 -9.44 -6.74
CA HIS A 115 -9.76 -9.72 -5.35
C HIS A 115 -9.79 -8.40 -4.59
N PRO A 116 -10.90 -8.05 -3.91
CA PRO A 116 -10.97 -6.87 -3.05
C PRO A 116 -10.10 -7.12 -1.81
N GLY A 117 -8.80 -6.89 -1.93
CA GLY A 117 -7.85 -6.95 -0.82
C GLY A 117 -7.30 -5.57 -0.52
N HIS A 118 -7.72 -4.99 0.60
CA HIS A 118 -6.89 -4.04 1.35
C HIS A 118 -5.53 -4.68 1.64
N LEU A 119 -4.45 -3.91 1.45
CA LEU A 119 -3.02 -4.14 1.80
C LEU A 119 -2.49 -5.55 2.19
N GLY A 120 -3.07 -6.65 1.72
CA GLY A 120 -2.71 -8.01 2.15
C GLY A 120 -2.93 -8.29 3.64
N ILE A 121 -3.59 -7.40 4.38
CA ILE A 121 -4.04 -7.66 5.74
C ILE A 121 -5.54 -7.90 5.63
N PRO A 122 -6.01 -9.13 5.92
CA PRO A 122 -7.43 -9.42 5.92
C PRO A 122 -8.05 -8.66 7.09
N ASP A 123 -8.68 -7.54 6.77
CA ASP A 123 -9.43 -6.72 7.70
C ASP A 123 -10.78 -6.37 7.10
N GLU A 124 -11.79 -6.41 7.95
CA GLU A 124 -13.14 -6.04 7.58
C GLU A 124 -13.46 -4.62 8.06
N GLN A 125 -14.31 -3.93 7.30
CA GLN A 125 -14.84 -2.64 7.72
C GLN A 125 -16.17 -2.85 8.46
N ALA A 126 -16.30 -2.24 9.63
CA ALA A 126 -17.57 -2.21 10.32
C ALA A 126 -18.54 -1.23 9.66
N TRP A 127 -19.84 -1.44 9.91
CA TRP A 127 -20.92 -0.66 9.31
C TRP A 127 -21.77 0.09 10.34
N GLY A 128 -21.36 0.07 11.61
CA GLY A 128 -22.02 0.82 12.67
C GLY A 128 -21.77 2.34 12.56
N PRO A 129 -22.47 3.15 13.37
CA PRO A 129 -22.32 4.60 13.35
C PRO A 129 -20.92 5.03 13.76
N SER A 130 -20.43 6.13 13.21
CA SER A 130 -19.20 6.76 13.71
C SER A 130 -19.39 7.26 15.14
N VAL A 131 -18.31 7.21 15.91
CA VAL A 131 -18.29 7.69 17.30
C VAL A 131 -17.49 8.98 17.42
N ARG A 132 -17.80 9.78 18.46
CA ARG A 132 -17.02 10.95 18.84
C ARG A 132 -16.23 10.65 20.10
N ILE A 133 -15.01 11.13 20.17
CA ILE A 133 -14.20 11.13 21.39
C ILE A 133 -13.90 12.56 21.84
N ASP A 134 -13.39 12.71 23.05
CA ASP A 134 -13.13 14.03 23.64
C ASP A 134 -12.13 14.83 22.80
N ARG A 135 -12.43 16.12 22.59
CA ARG A 135 -11.61 16.99 21.74
C ARG A 135 -10.18 17.12 22.25
N GLU A 136 -9.99 17.12 23.56
CA GLU A 136 -8.66 17.16 24.17
C GLU A 136 -7.81 15.94 23.77
N LEU A 137 -8.43 14.76 23.61
CA LEU A 137 -7.76 13.56 23.11
C LEU A 137 -7.45 13.65 21.62
N LEU A 138 -8.36 14.23 20.82
CA LEU A 138 -8.13 14.48 19.39
C LEU A 138 -6.93 15.40 19.16
N ASP A 139 -6.82 16.47 19.94
CA ASP A 139 -5.75 17.47 19.82
C ASP A 139 -4.34 16.89 20.11
N LEU A 140 -4.28 15.72 20.75
CA LEU A 140 -3.03 15.00 21.04
C LEU A 140 -2.54 14.16 19.85
N VAL A 141 -3.44 13.80 18.93
CA VAL A 141 -3.11 12.96 17.78
C VAL A 141 -2.51 13.80 16.67
N LYS A 142 -1.35 13.37 16.17
CA LYS A 142 -0.67 14.01 15.04
C LYS A 142 -0.51 13.02 13.89
N VAL A 143 -0.82 13.49 12.68
CA VAL A 143 -0.68 12.70 11.47
C VAL A 143 0.78 12.29 11.28
N GLY A 144 1.02 11.00 11.07
CA GLY A 144 2.36 10.44 10.86
C GLY A 144 3.15 10.13 12.14
N GLU A 145 2.60 10.42 13.32
CA GLU A 145 3.17 10.01 14.61
C GLU A 145 2.41 8.81 15.19
N CYS A 146 3.04 8.07 16.11
CA CYS A 146 2.36 7.04 16.89
C CYS A 146 1.23 7.65 17.72
N ILE A 147 0.14 6.91 17.91
CA ILE A 147 -0.97 7.36 18.76
C ILE A 147 -0.48 7.46 20.21
N PRO A 148 -0.70 8.60 20.89
CA PRO A 148 -0.34 8.76 22.29
C PRO A 148 -1.01 7.70 23.16
N GLN A 149 -0.27 7.15 24.13
CA GLN A 149 -0.74 6.05 24.99
C GLN A 149 -2.11 6.33 25.62
N GLN A 150 -2.36 7.55 26.10
CA GLN A 150 -3.64 7.94 26.70
C GLN A 150 -4.83 7.86 25.73
N VAL A 151 -4.60 8.16 24.44
CA VAL A 151 -5.63 8.03 23.40
C VAL A 151 -5.88 6.54 23.16
N THR A 152 -4.83 5.74 23.01
CA THR A 152 -4.95 4.27 22.84
C THR A 152 -5.71 3.62 24.00
N LEU A 153 -5.38 3.99 25.24
CA LEU A 153 -6.07 3.48 26.44
C LEU A 153 -7.54 3.89 26.46
N TYR A 154 -7.85 5.15 26.13
CA TYR A 154 -9.25 5.59 26.03
C TYR A 154 -10.02 4.82 24.96
N LEU A 155 -9.41 4.59 23.79
CA LEU A 155 -10.02 3.79 22.72
C LEU A 155 -10.28 2.36 23.20
N ALA A 156 -9.32 1.74 23.89
CA ALA A 156 -9.49 0.39 24.44
C ALA A 156 -10.61 0.35 25.50
N ASP A 157 -10.63 1.28 26.45
CA ASP A 157 -11.55 1.22 27.60
C ASP A 157 -12.99 1.67 27.26
N HIS A 158 -13.15 2.62 26.33
CA HIS A 158 -14.42 3.30 26.11
C HIS A 158 -15.03 3.06 24.73
N VAL A 159 -14.21 2.83 23.71
CA VAL A 159 -14.69 2.67 22.32
C VAL A 159 -14.71 1.21 21.89
N PHE A 160 -13.67 0.46 22.24
CA PHE A 160 -13.47 -0.95 21.87
C PHE A 160 -13.22 -1.83 23.10
N PRO A 161 -14.11 -1.83 24.11
CA PRO A 161 -13.90 -2.52 25.39
C PRO A 161 -13.73 -4.03 25.28
N THR A 162 -14.14 -4.62 24.16
CA THR A 162 -14.01 -6.05 23.90
C THR A 162 -12.81 -6.40 23.02
N SER A 163 -12.01 -5.41 22.60
CA SER A 163 -10.83 -5.67 21.76
C SER A 163 -9.71 -6.34 22.56
N ASN A 164 -8.97 -7.23 21.92
CA ASN A 164 -7.74 -7.82 22.46
C ASN A 164 -6.55 -6.89 22.26
N ALA A 165 -6.51 -6.19 21.13
CA ALA A 165 -5.44 -5.27 20.78
C ALA A 165 -5.93 -4.16 19.83
N ILE A 166 -5.23 -3.04 19.88
CA ILE A 166 -5.38 -1.91 18.96
C ILE A 166 -4.00 -1.61 18.39
N THR A 167 -3.85 -1.79 17.08
CA THR A 167 -2.59 -1.58 16.36
C THR A 167 -2.77 -0.45 15.36
N LEU A 168 -1.92 0.57 15.42
CA LEU A 168 -1.83 1.54 14.33
C LEU A 168 -0.89 0.98 13.27
N LEU A 169 -1.45 0.69 12.10
CA LEU A 169 -0.66 0.41 10.92
C LEU A 169 -0.87 1.53 9.91
N TRP A 170 0.13 2.41 9.84
CA TRP A 170 0.13 3.59 9.00
C TRP A 170 -1.05 4.53 9.27
N ASP A 171 -2.08 4.53 8.43
CA ASP A 171 -3.25 5.39 8.51
C ASP A 171 -4.49 4.59 8.93
N THR A 172 -4.31 3.33 9.33
CA THR A 172 -5.39 2.41 9.69
C THR A 172 -5.19 1.90 11.11
N LEU A 173 -6.22 2.07 11.93
CA LEU A 173 -6.35 1.45 13.26
C LEU A 173 -6.96 0.06 13.09
N ILE A 174 -6.14 -0.96 13.31
CA ILE A 174 -6.55 -2.36 13.31
C ILE A 174 -7.02 -2.72 14.73
N ILE A 175 -8.29 -3.11 14.84
CA ILE A 175 -8.92 -3.54 16.08
C ILE A 175 -9.04 -5.06 16.05
N GLU A 176 -8.25 -5.73 16.87
CA GLU A 176 -8.25 -7.19 17.00
C GLU A 176 -9.34 -7.60 17.99
N LEU A 177 -10.33 -8.36 17.52
CA LEU A 177 -11.41 -8.88 18.35
C LEU A 177 -11.07 -10.30 18.85
N PRO A 178 -11.77 -10.79 19.88
CA PRO A 178 -11.71 -12.19 20.29
C PRO A 178 -12.03 -13.11 19.12
N ASP A 179 -11.37 -14.26 19.09
CA ASP A 179 -11.63 -15.28 18.08
C ASP A 179 -13.08 -15.79 18.21
N MET A 180 -13.84 -15.68 17.13
CA MET A 180 -15.26 -16.04 17.07
C MET A 180 -15.61 -16.68 15.73
N SER A 181 -16.81 -17.25 15.60
CA SER A 181 -17.25 -17.77 14.30
C SER A 181 -17.45 -16.65 13.26
N GLU A 182 -17.41 -16.98 11.97
CA GLU A 182 -17.59 -16.01 10.89
C GLU A 182 -18.94 -15.27 11.01
N ASP A 183 -20.02 -15.98 11.31
CA ASP A 183 -21.35 -15.39 11.50
C ASP A 183 -21.40 -14.42 12.69
N GLU A 184 -20.73 -14.76 13.80
CA GLU A 184 -20.61 -13.87 14.96
C GLU A 184 -19.78 -12.64 14.63
N PHE A 185 -18.68 -12.80 13.90
CA PHE A 185 -17.83 -11.69 13.48
C PHE A 185 -18.57 -10.72 12.56
N VAL A 186 -19.26 -11.22 11.53
CA VAL A 186 -20.10 -10.41 10.63
C VAL A 186 -21.19 -9.69 11.42
N THR A 187 -21.82 -10.36 12.39
CA THR A 187 -22.82 -9.72 13.24
C THR A 187 -22.20 -8.60 14.09
N ALA A 188 -21.01 -8.81 14.66
CA ALA A 188 -20.30 -7.82 15.46
C ALA A 188 -19.95 -6.57 14.65
N LEU A 189 -19.50 -6.72 13.40
CA LEU A 189 -19.20 -5.61 12.48
C LEU A 189 -20.40 -4.66 12.27
N GLY A 190 -21.64 -5.14 12.38
CA GLY A 190 -22.84 -4.30 12.31
C GLY A 190 -23.04 -3.38 13.52
N THR A 191 -22.37 -3.68 14.64
CA THR A 191 -22.48 -2.92 15.90
C THR A 191 -21.27 -2.05 16.18
N LEU A 192 -20.13 -2.39 15.59
CA LEU A 192 -18.86 -1.70 15.79
C LEU A 192 -18.81 -0.36 15.01
N PRO A 193 -18.09 0.65 15.50
CA PRO A 193 -17.97 1.93 14.81
C PRO A 193 -17.37 1.81 13.40
N ALA A 194 -17.98 2.40 12.38
CA ALA A 194 -17.35 2.51 11.06
C ALA A 194 -16.22 3.56 11.01
N GLY A 195 -16.13 4.44 12.02
CA GLY A 195 -15.09 5.45 12.12
C GLY A 195 -15.13 6.22 13.44
N ILE A 196 -14.09 7.01 13.69
CA ILE A 196 -14.02 7.94 14.83
C ILE A 196 -13.93 9.35 14.28
N GLU A 197 -14.92 10.19 14.58
CA GLU A 197 -14.97 11.56 14.09
C GLU A 197 -13.76 12.37 14.55
N GLY A 198 -13.09 13.01 13.61
CA GLY A 198 -11.94 13.89 13.88
C GLY A 198 -10.58 13.19 13.95
N LEU A 199 -10.55 11.85 14.05
CA LEU A 199 -9.28 11.12 13.91
C LEU A 199 -8.91 10.97 12.43
N PRO A 200 -7.60 11.10 12.08
CA PRO A 200 -7.13 10.99 10.70
C PRO A 200 -6.89 9.52 10.28
N TYR A 201 -7.55 8.56 10.93
CA TYR A 201 -7.31 7.14 10.72
C TYR A 201 -8.57 6.41 10.25
N SER A 202 -8.38 5.47 9.32
CA SER A 202 -9.40 4.48 8.97
C SER A 202 -9.50 3.41 10.05
N LEU A 203 -10.67 2.76 10.17
CA LEU A 203 -10.84 1.60 11.05
C LEU A 203 -10.88 0.31 10.24
N ALA A 204 -10.24 -0.71 10.80
CA ALA A 204 -10.17 -2.06 10.28
C ALA A 204 -10.36 -3.04 11.44
N TYR A 205 -11.09 -4.12 11.21
CA TYR A 205 -11.41 -5.10 12.25
C TYR A 205 -10.92 -6.47 11.86
N ARG A 206 -10.42 -7.21 12.85
CA ARG A 206 -9.91 -8.56 12.65
C ARG A 206 -10.55 -9.54 13.63
N ASN A 207 -10.90 -10.71 13.12
CA ASN A 207 -11.32 -11.84 13.93
C ASN A 207 -10.07 -12.58 14.43
N GLY A 208 -9.76 -12.45 15.72
CA GLY A 208 -8.56 -13.01 16.32
C GLY A 208 -7.30 -12.16 16.11
N SER A 209 -6.17 -12.75 16.48
CA SER A 209 -4.86 -12.08 16.55
C SER A 209 -4.27 -11.79 15.16
N LEU A 210 -3.50 -10.70 15.06
CA LEU A 210 -2.66 -10.40 13.89
C LEU A 210 -1.41 -11.31 13.82
N ILE A 211 -0.97 -11.83 14.97
CA ILE A 211 0.24 -12.65 15.18
C ILE A 211 -0.06 -14.02 15.80
#